data_AF-A0A0M3AM96-F1
#
_entry.id   AF-A0A0M3AM96-F1
#
_cell.length_a   1.000
_cell.length_b   1.000
_cell.length_c   1.000
_cell.angle_alpha   90.00
_cell.angle_beta   90.00
_cell.angle_gamma   90.00
#
_symmetry.space_group_name_H-M   'P 1'
#
loop_
_entity.id
_entity.type
_entity.pdbx_description
1 polymer ?
#
loop_
_entity_poly.entity_id
_entity_poly.type
_entity_poly.pdbx_seq_one_letter_code
_entity_poly.pdbx_strand_id
1 'polypeptide(L)'
;MSEAAPRYQFGDVSQILEAVVAADGTAGHGYASGAHVSFGPNATLTLADLADMAYYLCLLHGRHPGVIDHAATRSADNAARSWLVQATDAFARERAYLTQVTVAVGPAPSTAGQSDCETVVSQQRHALDMLAQSDRRGCAMGAAMALVLDWRAVRHMLDIAAIRVGLEPHACDLPDRAETLAVAQAIGGDDTIDRAILFGGRQLLNQHRGLWDVLQARAQVRARKDR
;
A
#
# COMPACT_ATOMS: atom_id res chain seq x y z
N MET A 1 34.28 34.69 9.16
CA MET A 1 33.61 33.43 9.55
C MET A 1 32.12 33.69 9.45
N SER A 2 31.50 33.35 8.31
CA SER A 2 30.07 33.55 8.11
C SER A 2 29.36 32.28 8.55
N GLU A 3 28.71 32.37 9.70
CA GLU A 3 27.81 31.35 10.22
C GLU A 3 26.59 31.34 9.31
N ALA A 4 26.50 30.32 8.44
CA ALA A 4 25.37 30.14 7.57
C ALA A 4 24.15 29.83 8.44
N ALA A 5 23.16 30.74 8.43
CA ALA A 5 21.88 30.52 9.06
C ALA A 5 21.30 29.16 8.61
N PRO A 6 20.69 28.38 9.52
CA PRO A 6 20.03 27.13 9.14
C PRO A 6 18.96 27.50 8.12
N ARG A 7 19.12 27.02 6.89
CA ARG A 7 18.06 27.08 5.90
C ARG A 7 16.87 26.36 6.52
N TYR A 8 15.84 27.11 6.86
CA TYR A 8 14.56 26.56 7.29
C TYR A 8 14.03 25.75 6.11
N GLN A 9 14.32 24.45 6.07
CA GLN A 9 13.87 23.53 5.05
C GLN A 9 12.35 23.45 5.17
N PHE A 10 11.65 23.96 4.16
CA PHE A 10 10.25 23.62 3.95
C PHE A 10 10.16 22.09 3.87
N GLY A 11 9.65 21.47 4.94
CA GLY A 11 9.32 20.06 5.11
C GLY A 11 10.29 19.07 4.47
N ASP A 12 11.17 18.47 5.26
CA ASP A 12 11.95 17.29 4.86
C ASP A 12 11.03 16.30 4.11
N VAL A 13 11.44 15.88 2.91
CA VAL A 13 10.65 14.99 2.03
C VAL A 13 10.12 13.76 2.77
N SER A 14 10.88 13.26 3.76
CA SER A 14 10.47 12.16 4.64
C SER A 14 9.24 12.52 5.49
N GLN A 15 9.23 13.70 6.12
CA GLN A 15 8.10 14.19 6.93
C GLN A 15 6.85 14.41 6.07
N ILE A 16 7.01 14.96 4.85
CA ILE A 16 5.87 15.16 3.95
C ILE A 16 5.35 13.80 3.47
N LEU A 17 6.23 12.88 3.08
CA LEU A 17 5.85 11.53 2.67
C LEU A 17 5.06 10.83 3.78
N GLU A 18 5.55 10.91 5.01
CA GLU A 18 4.87 10.34 6.16
C GLU A 18 3.47 10.94 6.37
N ALA A 19 3.36 12.27 6.35
CA ALA A 19 2.08 12.95 6.53
C ALA A 19 1.06 12.56 5.44
N VAL A 20 1.53 12.40 4.20
CA VAL A 20 0.69 11.95 3.07
C VAL A 20 0.26 10.49 3.27
N VAL A 21 1.15 9.58 3.72
CA VAL A 21 0.76 8.19 4.00
C VAL A 21 -0.28 8.13 5.13
N ALA A 22 -0.10 8.92 6.19
CA ALA A 22 -1.05 8.96 7.30
C ALA A 22 -2.45 9.45 6.87
N ALA A 23 -2.51 10.43 5.95
CA ALA A 23 -3.76 11.01 5.48
C ALA A 23 -4.45 10.18 4.37
N ASP A 24 -3.68 9.75 3.38
CA ASP A 24 -4.19 9.17 2.13
C ASP A 24 -4.06 7.64 2.08
N GLY A 25 -3.28 7.06 2.98
CA GLY A 25 -3.12 5.61 3.10
C GLY A 25 -4.34 4.90 3.66
N THR A 26 -4.24 3.57 3.70
CA THR A 26 -5.21 2.62 4.21
C THR A 26 -5.70 3.00 5.62
N ALA A 27 -4.80 3.37 6.53
CA ALA A 27 -5.17 3.77 7.90
C ALA A 27 -6.01 5.06 7.95
N GLY A 28 -5.84 5.96 6.98
CA GLY A 28 -6.61 7.20 6.84
C GLY A 28 -7.99 7.02 6.20
N HIS A 29 -8.29 5.84 5.65
CA HIS A 29 -9.55 5.57 4.97
C HIS A 29 -10.63 5.08 5.95
N GLY A 30 -11.73 5.83 6.10
CA GLY A 30 -12.77 5.56 7.11
C GLY A 30 -13.38 4.16 7.06
N TYR A 31 -13.49 3.55 5.88
CA TYR A 31 -13.97 2.17 5.75
C TYR A 31 -12.94 1.13 6.22
N ALA A 32 -11.65 1.33 5.94
CA ALA A 32 -10.60 0.41 6.36
C ALA A 32 -10.33 0.56 7.86
N SER A 33 -10.28 1.80 8.37
CA SER A 33 -10.01 2.07 9.78
C SER A 33 -11.14 1.62 10.72
N GLY A 34 -12.38 1.53 10.22
CA GLY A 34 -13.52 0.98 10.97
C GLY A 34 -13.38 -0.49 11.37
N ALA A 35 -12.43 -1.23 10.77
CA ALA A 35 -12.15 -2.62 11.09
C ALA A 35 -11.32 -2.81 12.38
N HIS A 36 -10.61 -1.78 12.84
CA HIS A 36 -9.64 -1.88 13.94
C HIS A 36 -10.25 -2.18 15.33
N VAL A 37 -11.57 -2.26 15.47
CA VAL A 37 -12.23 -2.24 16.80
C VAL A 37 -13.11 -3.44 17.11
N SER A 38 -13.44 -4.32 16.16
CA SER A 38 -14.47 -5.33 16.41
C SER A 38 -14.13 -6.73 15.91
N PHE A 39 -13.96 -7.65 16.89
CA PHE A 39 -14.07 -9.09 16.72
C PHE A 39 -15.42 -9.58 17.25
N GLY A 40 -15.94 -10.69 16.70
CA GLY A 40 -17.23 -11.27 17.11
C GLY A 40 -18.45 -10.68 16.38
N PRO A 41 -19.68 -10.85 16.90
CA PRO A 41 -20.92 -10.47 16.22
C PRO A 41 -21.04 -8.98 15.87
N ASN A 42 -20.25 -8.12 16.53
CA ASN A 42 -20.23 -6.67 16.32
C ASN A 42 -19.11 -6.23 15.36
N ALA A 43 -18.46 -7.17 14.68
CA ALA A 43 -17.46 -6.90 13.65
C ALA A 43 -17.99 -5.95 12.58
N THR A 44 -17.33 -4.81 12.40
CA THR A 44 -17.70 -3.80 11.39
C THR A 44 -17.59 -4.35 9.96
N LEU A 45 -16.61 -5.23 9.73
CA LEU A 45 -16.44 -5.93 8.45
C LEU A 45 -16.88 -7.38 8.58
N THR A 46 -17.64 -7.86 7.59
CA THR A 46 -18.04 -9.26 7.46
C THR A 46 -16.93 -10.11 6.85
N LEU A 47 -17.07 -11.44 6.85
CA LEU A 47 -16.13 -12.32 6.13
C LEU A 47 -16.17 -12.06 4.61
N ALA A 48 -17.33 -11.71 4.06
CA ALA A 48 -17.47 -11.33 2.66
C ALA A 48 -16.67 -10.06 2.32
N ASP A 49 -16.67 -9.07 3.20
CA ASP A 49 -15.88 -7.83 3.01
C ASP A 49 -14.37 -8.11 3.03
N LEU A 50 -13.93 -9.04 3.89
CA LEU A 50 -12.53 -9.45 3.95
C LEU A 50 -12.11 -10.29 2.74
N ALA A 51 -12.99 -11.15 2.24
CA ALA A 51 -12.74 -11.90 1.01
C ALA A 51 -12.60 -10.98 -0.21
N ASP A 52 -13.46 -9.96 -0.31
CA ASP A 52 -13.34 -8.90 -1.32
C ASP A 52 -11.98 -8.19 -1.23
N MET A 53 -11.62 -7.74 -0.03
CA MET A 53 -10.38 -7.01 0.23
C MET A 53 -9.15 -7.85 -0.17
N ALA A 54 -9.07 -9.09 0.28
CA ALA A 54 -7.96 -9.99 -0.08
C ALA A 54 -7.93 -10.27 -1.59
N TYR A 55 -9.09 -10.45 -2.25
CA TYR A 55 -9.16 -10.66 -3.69
C TYR A 55 -8.61 -9.46 -4.48
N TYR A 56 -9.12 -8.26 -4.23
CA TYR A 56 -8.71 -7.09 -5.02
C TYR A 56 -7.29 -6.60 -4.69
N LEU A 57 -6.82 -6.76 -3.44
CA LEU A 57 -5.42 -6.56 -3.12
C LEU A 57 -4.53 -7.56 -3.86
N CYS A 58 -4.94 -8.83 -3.96
CA CYS A 58 -4.21 -9.84 -4.72
C CYS A 58 -4.19 -9.52 -6.22
N LEU A 59 -5.24 -8.91 -6.77
CA LEU A 59 -5.24 -8.43 -8.16
C LEU A 59 -4.22 -7.31 -8.40
N LEU A 60 -4.03 -6.41 -7.43
CA LEU A 60 -3.06 -5.31 -7.54
C LEU A 60 -1.62 -5.76 -7.26
N HIS A 61 -1.41 -6.54 -6.19
CA HIS A 61 -0.08 -6.78 -5.61
C HIS A 61 0.38 -8.23 -5.67
N GLY A 62 -0.46 -9.19 -6.06
CA GLY A 62 -0.10 -10.61 -6.10
C GLY A 62 0.86 -11.01 -7.23
N ARG A 63 1.12 -10.11 -8.20
CA ARG A 63 2.01 -10.37 -9.33
C ARG A 63 3.45 -9.96 -9.04
N HIS A 64 4.38 -10.63 -9.73
CA HIS A 64 5.79 -10.28 -9.77
C HIS A 64 6.24 -10.12 -11.23
N PRO A 65 7.05 -9.10 -11.56
CA PRO A 65 7.51 -8.00 -10.70
C PRO A 65 6.38 -7.04 -10.30
N GLY A 66 6.48 -6.45 -9.12
CA GLY A 66 5.63 -5.37 -8.63
C GLY A 66 6.41 -4.05 -8.45
N VAL A 67 5.79 -3.06 -7.81
CA VAL A 67 6.35 -1.70 -7.66
C VAL A 67 7.75 -1.71 -7.01
N ILE A 68 7.94 -2.48 -5.94
CA ILE A 68 9.23 -2.57 -5.23
C ILE A 68 10.30 -3.24 -6.11
N ASP A 69 9.95 -4.32 -6.80
CA ASP A 69 10.88 -5.03 -7.68
C ASP A 69 11.35 -4.11 -8.84
N HIS A 70 10.42 -3.34 -9.42
CA HIS A 70 10.75 -2.35 -10.45
C HIS A 70 11.62 -1.21 -9.91
N ALA A 71 11.34 -0.70 -8.71
CA ALA A 71 12.19 0.30 -8.07
C ALA A 71 13.62 -0.24 -7.82
N ALA A 72 13.74 -1.51 -7.40
CA ALA A 72 15.02 -2.15 -7.15
C ALA A 72 15.86 -2.32 -8.42
N THR A 73 15.23 -2.69 -9.55
CA THR A 73 15.93 -2.86 -10.84
C THR A 73 16.35 -1.55 -11.48
N ARG A 74 15.68 -0.43 -11.16
CA ARG A 74 15.89 0.87 -11.82
C ARG A 74 16.61 1.90 -10.96
N SER A 75 16.69 1.72 -9.64
CA SER A 75 17.38 2.66 -8.77
C SER A 75 18.90 2.54 -8.92
N ALA A 76 19.54 3.69 -9.13
CA ALA A 76 21.00 3.83 -9.09
C ALA A 76 21.50 4.39 -7.75
N ASP A 77 20.59 4.68 -6.80
CA ASP A 77 20.92 5.38 -5.57
C ASP A 77 21.54 4.43 -4.55
N ASN A 78 22.84 4.59 -4.29
CA ASN A 78 23.58 3.73 -3.36
C ASN A 78 22.96 3.72 -1.95
N ALA A 79 22.41 4.86 -1.51
CA ALA A 79 21.76 5.02 -0.21
C ALA A 79 20.51 4.15 -0.04
N ALA A 80 19.83 3.77 -1.14
CA ALA A 80 18.63 2.95 -1.10
C ALA A 80 18.90 1.44 -1.23
N ARG A 81 20.14 1.01 -1.51
CA ARG A 81 20.42 -0.36 -1.94
C ARG A 81 20.08 -1.42 -0.90
N SER A 82 20.52 -1.24 0.35
CA SER A 82 20.21 -2.20 1.43
C SER A 82 18.71 -2.30 1.68
N TRP A 83 18.03 -1.15 1.71
CA TRP A 83 16.58 -1.07 1.86
C TRP A 83 15.85 -1.76 0.71
N LEU A 84 16.28 -1.56 -0.54
CA LEU A 84 15.66 -2.20 -1.72
C LEU A 84 15.80 -3.72 -1.70
N VAL A 85 16.97 -4.24 -1.28
CA VAL A 85 17.18 -5.68 -1.12
C VAL A 85 16.22 -6.25 -0.07
N GLN A 86 16.20 -5.66 1.12
CA GLN A 86 15.29 -6.09 2.20
C GLN A 86 13.82 -5.98 1.78
N ALA A 87 13.41 -4.86 1.19
CA ALA A 87 12.04 -4.62 0.77
C ALA A 87 11.60 -5.62 -0.31
N THR A 88 12.46 -5.96 -1.27
CA THR A 88 12.15 -6.94 -2.32
C THR A 88 11.94 -8.33 -1.73
N ASP A 89 12.87 -8.79 -0.88
CA ASP A 89 12.79 -10.11 -0.25
C ASP A 89 11.59 -10.23 0.68
N ALA A 90 11.36 -9.20 1.51
CA ALA A 90 10.23 -9.17 2.43
C ALA A 90 8.90 -9.08 1.67
N PHE A 91 8.78 -8.24 0.65
CA PHE A 91 7.51 -8.12 -0.09
C PHE A 91 7.20 -9.37 -0.92
N ALA A 92 8.20 -10.15 -1.34
CA ALA A 92 7.95 -11.48 -1.89
C ALA A 92 7.24 -12.41 -0.90
N ARG A 93 7.58 -12.35 0.40
CA ARG A 93 6.86 -13.07 1.47
C ARG A 93 5.47 -12.50 1.69
N GLU A 94 5.31 -11.18 1.67
CA GLU A 94 4.01 -10.52 1.77
C GLU A 94 3.06 -10.93 0.63
N ARG A 95 3.57 -11.06 -0.61
CA ARG A 95 2.78 -11.56 -1.76
C ARG A 95 2.33 -13.00 -1.58
N ALA A 96 3.21 -13.86 -1.06
CA ALA A 96 2.87 -15.24 -0.77
C ALA A 96 1.78 -15.32 0.32
N TYR A 97 1.92 -14.52 1.38
CA TYR A 97 0.93 -14.41 2.44
C TYR A 97 -0.42 -13.89 1.95
N LEU A 98 -0.41 -12.81 1.16
CA LEU A 98 -1.62 -12.28 0.52
C LEU A 98 -2.33 -13.37 -0.29
N THR A 99 -1.59 -14.10 -1.13
CA THR A 99 -2.15 -15.21 -1.92
C THR A 99 -2.76 -16.29 -1.02
N GLN A 100 -2.07 -16.67 0.06
CA GLN A 100 -2.55 -17.66 1.01
C GLN A 100 -3.86 -17.21 1.70
N VAL A 101 -3.90 -15.96 2.17
CA VAL A 101 -5.10 -15.37 2.77
C VAL A 101 -6.24 -15.35 1.75
N THR A 102 -6.01 -14.87 0.52
CA THR A 102 -7.02 -14.83 -0.55
C THR A 102 -7.59 -16.22 -0.86
N VAL A 103 -6.76 -17.27 -0.89
CA VAL A 103 -7.24 -18.64 -1.08
C VAL A 103 -8.08 -19.11 0.10
N ALA A 104 -7.66 -18.84 1.34
CA ALA A 104 -8.33 -19.34 2.53
C ALA A 104 -9.65 -18.64 2.85
N VAL A 105 -9.77 -17.34 2.57
CA VAL A 105 -11.05 -16.60 2.70
C VAL A 105 -12.06 -16.98 1.63
N GLY A 106 -11.62 -17.59 0.54
CA GLY A 106 -12.47 -18.03 -0.55
C GLY A 106 -12.68 -16.96 -1.63
N PRO A 107 -13.53 -17.25 -2.63
CA PRO A 107 -13.72 -16.39 -3.79
C PRO A 107 -14.36 -15.05 -3.41
N ALA A 108 -14.12 -14.03 -4.23
CA ALA A 108 -14.81 -12.76 -4.12
C ALA A 108 -16.34 -12.97 -4.13
N PRO A 109 -17.08 -12.41 -3.14
CA PRO A 109 -18.51 -12.52 -3.09
C PRO A 109 -19.19 -11.97 -4.36
N SER A 110 -20.20 -12.69 -4.84
CA SER A 110 -21.04 -12.22 -5.94
C SER A 110 -21.79 -10.95 -5.52
N THR A 111 -21.37 -9.81 -6.08
CA THR A 111 -21.92 -8.48 -5.79
C THR A 111 -22.27 -7.80 -7.10
N ALA A 112 -23.41 -7.09 -7.14
CA ALA A 112 -23.82 -6.39 -8.36
C ALA A 112 -22.76 -5.34 -8.74
N GLY A 113 -22.49 -5.19 -10.05
CA GLY A 113 -21.41 -4.33 -10.55
C GLY A 113 -20.01 -4.97 -10.50
N GLN A 114 -19.90 -6.31 -10.39
CA GLN A 114 -18.61 -7.02 -10.38
C GLN A 114 -17.73 -6.66 -11.59
N SER A 115 -18.28 -6.67 -12.80
CA SER A 115 -17.54 -6.34 -14.03
C SER A 115 -16.94 -4.93 -14.01
N ASP A 116 -17.68 -3.99 -13.45
CA ASP A 116 -17.26 -2.59 -13.38
C ASP A 116 -16.16 -2.43 -12.34
N CYS A 117 -16.29 -3.11 -11.19
CA CYS A 117 -15.24 -3.15 -10.17
C CYS A 117 -13.94 -3.76 -10.72
N GLU A 118 -14.02 -4.88 -11.44
CA GLU A 118 -12.84 -5.52 -12.05
C GLU A 118 -12.20 -4.64 -13.12
N THR A 119 -13.00 -3.89 -13.87
CA THR A 119 -12.50 -2.90 -14.84
C THR A 119 -11.72 -1.79 -14.14
N VAL A 120 -12.29 -1.21 -13.08
CA VAL A 120 -11.63 -0.16 -12.28
C VAL A 120 -10.33 -0.68 -11.69
N VAL A 121 -10.33 -1.85 -11.05
CA VAL A 121 -9.11 -2.39 -10.43
C VAL A 121 -8.07 -2.81 -11.48
N SER A 122 -8.48 -3.27 -12.66
CA SER A 122 -7.55 -3.51 -13.77
C SER A 122 -6.91 -2.21 -14.28
N GLN A 123 -7.63 -1.09 -14.29
CA GLN A 123 -7.07 0.23 -14.62
C GLN A 123 -6.10 0.71 -13.54
N GLN A 124 -6.42 0.52 -12.26
CA GLN A 124 -5.51 0.83 -11.15
C GLN A 124 -4.21 0.04 -11.26
N ARG A 125 -4.30 -1.26 -11.55
CA ARG A 125 -3.11 -2.10 -11.79
C ARG A 125 -2.26 -1.54 -12.92
N HIS A 126 -2.87 -1.19 -14.06
CA HIS A 126 -2.13 -0.60 -15.16
C HIS A 126 -1.46 0.73 -14.77
N ALA A 127 -2.13 1.56 -13.97
CA ALA A 127 -1.54 2.79 -13.45
C ALA A 127 -0.34 2.51 -12.53
N LEU A 128 -0.40 1.47 -11.68
CA LEU A 128 0.73 1.02 -10.86
C LEU A 128 1.90 0.51 -11.71
N ASP A 129 1.63 -0.27 -12.76
CA ASP A 129 2.65 -0.77 -13.69
C ASP A 129 3.38 0.40 -14.38
N MET A 130 2.62 1.40 -14.86
CA MET A 130 3.18 2.61 -15.47
C MET A 130 3.98 3.46 -14.46
N LEU A 131 3.49 3.57 -13.22
CA LEU A 131 4.15 4.29 -12.15
C LEU A 131 5.50 3.64 -11.79
N ALA A 132 5.52 2.33 -11.65
CA ALA A 132 6.69 1.53 -11.33
C ALA A 132 7.78 1.61 -12.41
N GLN A 133 7.37 1.81 -13.67
CA GLN A 133 8.25 1.95 -14.83
C GLN A 133 8.56 3.41 -15.20
N SER A 134 8.31 4.36 -14.30
CA SER A 134 8.66 5.76 -14.54
C SER A 134 10.18 5.96 -14.63
N ASP A 135 10.64 6.68 -15.65
CA ASP A 135 12.06 7.08 -15.78
C ASP A 135 12.40 8.33 -14.95
N ARG A 136 11.40 8.98 -14.35
CA ARG A 136 11.63 10.14 -13.49
C ARG A 136 12.31 9.69 -12.20
N ARG A 137 13.60 10.04 -12.04
CA ARG A 137 14.40 9.73 -10.85
C ARG A 137 13.63 10.10 -9.57
N GLY A 138 13.52 9.15 -8.64
CA GLY A 138 12.77 9.29 -7.39
C GLY A 138 11.31 8.85 -7.45
N CYS A 139 10.67 8.79 -8.62
CA CYS A 139 9.24 8.46 -8.76
C CYS A 139 8.91 7.03 -8.33
N ALA A 140 9.55 6.03 -8.96
CA ALA A 140 9.35 4.63 -8.59
C ALA A 140 9.75 4.35 -7.13
N MET A 141 10.79 5.03 -6.65
CA MET A 141 11.23 4.92 -5.25
C MET A 141 10.19 5.49 -4.28
N GLY A 142 9.60 6.65 -4.59
CA GLY A 142 8.52 7.23 -3.80
C GLY A 142 7.29 6.32 -3.73
N ALA A 143 6.92 5.69 -4.85
CA ALA A 143 5.86 4.69 -4.89
C ALA A 143 6.20 3.46 -4.02
N ALA A 144 7.43 2.93 -4.12
CA ALA A 144 7.87 1.80 -3.31
C ALA A 144 7.89 2.12 -1.80
N MET A 145 8.38 3.30 -1.41
CA MET A 145 8.39 3.72 0.00
C MET A 145 6.98 3.91 0.54
N ALA A 146 6.09 4.56 -0.21
CA ALA A 146 4.69 4.69 0.17
C ALA A 146 4.01 3.32 0.30
N LEU A 147 4.36 2.36 -0.56
CA LEU A 147 3.81 1.00 -0.49
C LEU A 147 4.25 0.32 0.80
N VAL A 148 5.55 0.33 1.12
CA VAL A 148 6.07 -0.27 2.35
C VAL A 148 5.46 0.37 3.60
N LEU A 149 5.31 1.70 3.63
CA LEU A 149 4.72 2.42 4.76
C LEU A 149 3.23 2.11 4.92
N ASP A 150 2.45 2.17 3.85
CA ASP A 150 1.01 1.90 3.89
C ASP A 150 0.70 0.41 4.12
N TRP A 151 1.60 -0.48 3.68
CA TRP A 151 1.42 -1.92 3.81
C TRP A 151 1.26 -2.37 5.25
N ARG A 152 1.74 -1.63 6.24
CA ARG A 152 1.52 -1.97 7.66
C ARG A 152 0.03 -1.99 8.01
N ALA A 153 -0.74 -1.03 7.50
CA ALA A 153 -2.18 -0.97 7.70
C ALA A 153 -2.90 -2.03 6.85
N VAL A 154 -2.46 -2.25 5.61
CA VAL A 154 -2.97 -3.34 4.75
C VAL A 154 -2.74 -4.70 5.41
N ARG A 155 -1.54 -4.95 5.92
CA ARG A 155 -1.13 -6.19 6.59
C ARG A 155 -2.00 -6.48 7.79
N HIS A 156 -2.31 -5.47 8.61
CA HIS A 156 -3.23 -5.65 9.72
C HIS A 156 -4.62 -6.16 9.28
N MET A 157 -5.13 -5.68 8.14
CA MET A 157 -6.39 -6.15 7.56
C MET A 157 -6.30 -7.60 7.08
N LEU A 158 -5.18 -7.96 6.44
CA LEU A 158 -4.89 -9.34 6.04
C LEU A 158 -4.78 -10.27 7.25
N ASP A 159 -4.20 -9.80 8.35
CA ASP A 159 -4.09 -10.57 9.60
C ASP A 159 -5.46 -10.81 10.24
N ILE A 160 -6.34 -9.80 10.25
CA ILE A 160 -7.75 -9.98 10.67
C ILE A 160 -8.43 -11.06 9.80
N ALA A 161 -8.23 -11.02 8.49
CA ALA A 161 -8.79 -12.00 7.57
C ALA A 161 -8.23 -13.41 7.82
N ALA A 162 -6.91 -13.53 7.97
CA ALA A 162 -6.21 -14.77 8.26
C ALA A 162 -6.74 -15.44 9.55
N ILE A 163 -6.79 -14.68 10.65
CA ILE A 163 -7.24 -15.19 11.95
C ILE A 163 -8.68 -15.71 11.87
N ARG A 164 -9.57 -15.01 11.13
CA ARG A 164 -10.97 -15.43 10.99
C ARG A 164 -11.16 -16.72 10.22
N VAL A 165 -10.17 -17.12 9.42
CA VAL A 165 -10.19 -18.39 8.67
C VAL A 165 -9.21 -19.41 9.23
N GLY A 166 -8.67 -19.18 10.43
CA GLY A 166 -7.79 -20.12 11.12
C GLY A 166 -6.37 -20.18 10.57
N LEU A 167 -5.92 -19.15 9.85
CA LEU A 167 -4.53 -18.97 9.45
C LEU A 167 -3.79 -18.12 10.48
N GLU A 168 -2.64 -18.61 10.92
CA GLU A 168 -1.76 -17.86 11.83
C GLU A 168 -0.90 -16.85 11.05
N PRO A 169 -0.99 -15.55 11.35
CA PRO A 169 -0.12 -14.54 10.74
C PRO A 169 1.36 -14.76 11.09
N HIS A 170 2.24 -14.61 10.10
CA HIS A 170 3.69 -14.53 10.37
C HIS A 170 4.14 -13.09 10.62
N ALA A 171 5.38 -12.91 11.10
CA ALA A 171 5.96 -11.58 11.26
C ALA A 171 6.17 -10.87 9.90
N CYS A 172 5.92 -9.56 9.87
CA CYS A 172 6.14 -8.74 8.69
C CYS A 172 7.57 -8.18 8.69
N ASP A 173 8.42 -8.71 7.81
CA ASP A 173 9.85 -8.39 7.73
C ASP A 173 10.18 -7.19 6.83
N LEU A 174 9.16 -6.47 6.34
CA LEU A 174 9.37 -5.24 5.59
C LEU A 174 10.22 -4.26 6.41
N PRO A 175 10.99 -3.37 5.76
CA PRO A 175 11.65 -2.28 6.45
C PRO A 175 10.66 -1.51 7.33
N ASP A 176 11.13 -1.08 8.50
CA ASP A 176 10.28 -0.33 9.42
C ASP A 176 10.06 1.12 8.92
N ARG A 177 9.21 1.84 9.65
CA ARG A 177 8.90 3.24 9.33
C ARG A 177 10.15 4.12 9.38
N ALA A 178 10.98 3.97 10.40
CA ALA A 178 12.17 4.80 10.57
C ALA A 178 13.21 4.54 9.48
N GLU A 179 13.46 3.28 9.15
CA GLU A 179 14.35 2.85 8.06
C GLU A 179 13.88 3.41 6.72
N THR A 180 12.58 3.33 6.42
CA THR A 180 12.02 3.82 5.15
C THR A 180 12.10 5.34 5.04
N LEU A 181 11.80 6.07 6.11
CA LEU A 181 11.89 7.54 6.13
C LEU A 181 13.35 8.03 6.08
N ALA A 182 14.28 7.30 6.70
CA ALA A 182 15.71 7.60 6.61
C ALA A 182 16.22 7.48 5.16
N VAL A 183 15.74 6.49 4.41
CA VAL A 183 16.07 6.36 2.98
C VAL A 183 15.49 7.53 2.18
N ALA A 184 14.22 7.91 2.41
CA ALA A 184 13.62 9.07 1.76
C ALA A 184 14.44 10.35 1.98
N GLN A 185 14.90 10.57 3.21
CA GLN A 185 15.77 11.69 3.55
C GLN A 185 17.14 11.60 2.86
N ALA A 186 17.73 10.40 2.79
CA ALA A 186 19.06 10.19 2.23
C ALA A 186 19.11 10.31 0.69
N ILE A 187 18.04 9.96 -0.02
CA ILE A 187 17.95 10.11 -1.48
C ILE A 187 17.41 11.48 -1.90
N GLY A 188 16.71 12.17 -1.01
CA GLY A 188 16.15 13.50 -1.24
C GLY A 188 17.16 14.64 -1.10
N GLY A 189 16.64 15.86 -0.93
CA GLY A 189 17.46 17.07 -0.76
C GLY A 189 17.73 17.84 -2.05
N ASP A 190 17.17 17.37 -3.17
CA ASP A 190 17.07 18.11 -4.43
C ASP A 190 15.57 18.30 -4.76
N ASP A 191 15.15 19.53 -5.02
CA ASP A 191 13.74 19.87 -5.26
C ASP A 191 13.09 19.05 -6.40
N THR A 192 13.86 18.60 -7.39
CA THR A 192 13.34 17.79 -8.49
C THR A 192 13.10 16.35 -8.05
N ILE A 193 14.04 15.78 -7.30
CA ILE A 193 13.94 14.44 -6.72
C ILE A 193 12.84 14.40 -5.65
N ASP A 194 12.79 15.38 -4.74
CA ASP A 194 11.79 15.44 -3.67
C ASP A 194 10.36 15.48 -4.25
N ARG A 195 10.14 16.32 -5.27
CA ARG A 195 8.85 16.34 -5.98
C ARG A 195 8.54 15.04 -6.70
N ALA A 196 9.55 14.32 -7.21
CA ALA A 196 9.34 13.03 -7.85
C ALA A 196 8.97 11.95 -6.85
N ILE A 197 9.64 11.90 -5.69
CA ILE A 197 9.33 11.00 -4.58
C ILE A 197 7.89 11.23 -4.11
N LEU A 198 7.53 12.48 -3.82
CA LEU A 198 6.19 12.82 -3.35
C LEU A 198 5.12 12.53 -4.41
N PHE A 199 5.42 12.80 -5.68
CA PHE A 199 4.52 12.44 -6.77
C PHE A 199 4.30 10.93 -6.81
N GLY A 200 5.37 10.14 -6.78
CA GLY A 200 5.28 8.68 -6.85
C GLY A 200 4.51 8.09 -5.67
N GLY A 201 4.80 8.57 -4.46
CA GLY A 201 4.09 8.15 -3.25
C GLY A 201 2.59 8.47 -3.30
N ARG A 202 2.24 9.70 -3.69
CA ARG A 202 0.83 10.11 -3.85
C ARG A 202 0.09 9.29 -4.90
N GLN A 203 0.71 9.01 -6.04
CA GLN A 203 0.05 8.20 -7.08
C GLN A 203 -0.26 6.79 -6.60
N LEU A 204 0.65 6.16 -5.85
CA LEU A 204 0.40 4.86 -5.24
C LEU A 204 -0.74 4.92 -4.21
N LEU A 205 -0.69 5.88 -3.28
CA LEU A 205 -1.72 6.04 -2.25
C LEU A 205 -3.10 6.34 -2.84
N ASN A 206 -3.17 7.10 -3.94
CA ASN A 206 -4.40 7.31 -4.68
C ASN A 206 -5.00 5.99 -5.21
N GLN A 207 -4.16 5.04 -5.67
CA GLN A 207 -4.66 3.73 -6.10
C GLN A 207 -5.20 2.92 -4.91
N HIS A 208 -4.51 2.92 -3.77
CA HIS A 208 -4.99 2.26 -2.56
C HIS A 208 -6.29 2.87 -2.05
N ARG A 209 -6.36 4.20 -1.99
CA ARG A 209 -7.57 4.92 -1.59
C ARG A 209 -8.75 4.57 -2.49
N GLY A 210 -8.56 4.64 -3.81
CA GLY A 210 -9.60 4.26 -4.78
C GLY A 210 -10.01 2.80 -4.68
N LEU A 211 -9.09 1.89 -4.31
CA LEU A 211 -9.44 0.50 -4.03
C LEU A 211 -10.36 0.40 -2.81
N TRP A 212 -10.05 1.11 -1.73
CA TRP A 212 -10.89 1.13 -0.53
C TRP A 212 -12.27 1.74 -0.79
N ASP A 213 -12.38 2.75 -1.66
CA ASP A 213 -13.65 3.30 -2.12
C ASP A 213 -14.50 2.22 -2.85
N VAL A 214 -13.88 1.43 -3.73
CA VAL A 214 -14.55 0.31 -4.42
C VAL A 214 -15.03 -0.74 -3.40
N LEU A 215 -14.18 -1.13 -2.46
CA LEU A 215 -14.52 -2.10 -1.43
C LEU A 215 -15.67 -1.62 -0.53
N GLN A 216 -15.67 -0.35 -0.14
CA GLN A 216 -16.75 0.26 0.63
C GLN A 216 -18.07 0.26 -0.15
N ALA A 217 -18.04 0.66 -1.42
CA ALA A 217 -19.23 0.67 -2.27
C ALA A 217 -19.84 -0.73 -2.42
N ARG A 218 -19.00 -1.76 -2.58
CA ARG A 218 -19.44 -3.15 -2.66
C ARG A 218 -20.10 -3.64 -1.36
N ALA A 219 -19.52 -3.31 -0.21
CA ALA A 219 -20.10 -3.63 1.09
C ALA A 219 -21.49 -2.98 1.26
N GLN A 220 -21.64 -1.72 0.86
CA GLN A 220 -22.93 -1.02 0.90
C GLN A 220 -23.98 -1.61 -0.05
N VAL A 221 -23.58 -2.17 -1.19
CA VAL A 221 -24.50 -2.87 -2.10
C VAL A 221 -25.01 -4.15 -1.47
N ARG A 222 -24.14 -4.93 -0.81
CA ARG A 222 -24.55 -6.15 -0.08
C ARG A 222 -25.48 -5.83 1.08
N ALA A 223 -25.11 -4.88 1.93
CA ALA A 223 -25.90 -4.49 3.10
C ALA A 223 -27.30 -3.95 2.75
N ARG A 224 -27.51 -3.47 1.53
CA ARG A 224 -28.84 -3.06 1.01
C ARG A 224 -29.69 -4.23 0.52
N LYS A 225 -29.09 -5.33 0.10
CA LYS A 225 -29.82 -6.55 -0.31
C LYS A 225 -30.30 -7.37 0.88
N ASP A 226 -29.61 -7.27 2.01
CA ASP A 226 -29.95 -7.98 3.25
C ASP A 226 -30.99 -7.25 4.13
N ARG A 227 -31.51 -6.10 3.66
CA ARG A 227 -32.59 -5.32 4.27
C ARG A 227 -33.88 -5.48 3.48
#